data_AF-A0A382RBX7-F1
#
_entry.id   AF-A0A382RBX7-F1
#
_cell.length_a   1.000
_cell.length_b   1.000
_cell.length_c   1.000
_cell.angle_alpha   90.00
_cell.angle_beta   90.00
_cell.angle_gamma   90.00
#
_symmetry.space_group_name_H-M   'P 1'
#
loop_
_entity.id
_entity.type
_entity.pdbx_description
1 polymer ?
#
loop_
_entity_poly.entity_id
_entity_poly.type
_entity_poly.pdbx_seq_one_letter_code
_entity_poly.pdbx_strand_id
1 'polypeptide(L)' 'MMMQFGMDGIFVGSGIFKSDDPNTMAKAIVEATAHFDDPELVGNISKNLGKAMSGLEEAQLETKMASRGH' A
#
# COMPACT_ATOMS: atom_id res chain seq x y z
N MET A 1 9.74 -2.31 -0.64
CA MET A 1 8.76 -1.20 -0.80
C MET A 1 8.91 -0.57 -2.18
N MET A 2 7.88 0.09 -2.73
CA MET A 2 7.99 0.76 -4.04
C MET A 2 9.05 1.88 -4.05
N MET A 3 9.24 2.56 -2.93
CA MET A 3 10.29 3.57 -2.74
C MET A 3 11.71 3.01 -3.02
N GLN A 4 11.96 1.73 -2.72
CA GLN A 4 13.25 1.08 -2.96
C GLN A 4 13.57 0.90 -4.46
N PHE A 5 12.57 1.02 -5.33
CA PHE A 5 12.74 1.00 -6.78
C PHE A 5 12.91 2.40 -7.39
N GLY A 6 13.14 3.43 -6.57
CA GLY A 6 13.40 4.80 -7.03
C GLY A 6 12.15 5.62 -7.33
N MET A 7 11.00 5.24 -6.77
CA MET A 7 9.75 5.98 -6.90
C MET A 7 9.75 7.19 -5.94
N ASP A 8 9.26 8.34 -6.39
CA ASP A 8 9.18 9.56 -5.57
C ASP A 8 8.07 9.51 -4.50
N GLY A 9 7.13 8.58 -4.65
CA GLY A 9 6.01 8.40 -3.73
C GLY A 9 5.07 7.28 -4.15
N ILE A 10 4.09 6.98 -3.31
CA ILE A 10 3.06 5.97 -3.55
C ILE A 10 1.66 6.56 -3.38
N PHE A 11 0.72 6.11 -4.21
CA PHE A 11 -0.70 6.42 -4.07
C PHE A 11 -1.43 5.25 -3.41
N VAL A 12 -2.20 5.52 -2.37
CA VAL A 12 -3.01 4.51 -1.67
C VAL A 12 -4.42 5.01 -1.45
N GLY A 13 -5.40 4.25 -1.91
CA GLY A 13 -6.83 4.50 -1.67
C GLY A 13 -7.47 3.36 -0.90
N SER A 14 -7.87 2.30 -1.61
CA SER A 14 -8.58 1.16 -1.02
C SER A 14 -7.80 0.45 0.08
N GLY A 15 -6.47 0.45 0.03
CA GLY A 15 -5.62 -0.17 1.06
C GLY A 15 -5.78 0.46 2.44
N ILE A 16 -6.12 1.75 2.51
CA ILE A 16 -6.40 2.48 3.76
C ILE A 16 -7.88 2.40 4.09
N PHE A 17 -8.76 2.78 3.16
CA PHE A 17 -10.18 2.94 3.48
C PHE A 17 -10.98 1.65 3.58
N LYS A 18 -10.42 0.53 3.11
CA LYS A 18 -11.02 -0.81 3.24
C LYS A 18 -10.24 -1.71 4.21
N SER A 19 -9.34 -1.16 5.02
CA SER A 19 -8.75 -1.89 6.15
C SER A 19 -9.69 -1.88 7.36
N ASP A 20 -9.39 -2.74 8.34
CA ASP A 20 -10.13 -2.78 9.60
C ASP A 20 -10.00 -1.47 10.41
N ASP A 21 -8.80 -0.85 10.38
CA ASP A 21 -8.52 0.45 10.99
C ASP A 21 -7.81 1.38 9.99
N PRO A 22 -8.56 2.27 9.31
CA PRO A 22 -8.00 3.20 8.35
C PRO A 22 -7.00 4.19 8.94
N ASN A 23 -7.18 4.62 10.20
CA ASN A 23 -6.29 5.61 10.81
C ASN A 23 -4.92 5.01 11.13
N THR A 24 -4.92 3.82 11.72
CA THR A 24 -3.67 3.09 12.01
C THR A 24 -2.96 2.70 10.72
N MET A 25 -3.71 2.22 9.71
CA MET A 25 -3.16 1.88 8.41
C MET A 25 -2.55 3.10 7.69
N ALA A 26 -3.24 4.25 7.70
CA ALA A 26 -2.74 5.47 7.08
C ALA A 26 -1.42 5.94 7.71
N LYS A 27 -1.35 5.97 9.05
CA LYS A 27 -0.12 6.33 9.78
C LYS A 27 1.03 5.38 9.44
N ALA A 28 0.76 4.09 9.44
CA ALA A 28 1.76 3.07 9.13
C ALA A 28 2.33 3.22 7.71
N ILE A 29 1.47 3.50 6.72
CA ILE A 29 1.92 3.72 5.33
C ILE A 29 2.77 4.99 5.22
N VAL A 30 2.39 6.08 5.89
CA VAL A 30 3.17 7.32 5.90
C VAL A 30 4.54 7.09 6.53
N GLU A 31 4.61 6.48 7.71
CA GLU A 31 5.87 6.19 8.39
C GLU A 31 6.76 5.22 7.60
N ALA A 32 6.18 4.14 7.05
CA ALA A 32 6.93 3.20 6.22
C ALA A 32 7.46 3.85 4.94
N THR A 33 6.72 4.79 4.35
CA THR A 33 7.17 5.54 3.17
C THR A 33 8.30 6.51 3.51
N ALA A 34 8.23 7.17 4.66
CA ALA A 34 9.27 8.10 5.11
C ALA A 34 10.57 7.40 5.51
N HIS A 35 10.49 6.17 6.03
CA HIS A 35 11.62 5.40 6.57
C HIS A 35 11.86 4.09 5.80
N PHE A 36 11.64 4.10 4.48
CA PHE A 36 11.65 2.88 3.65
C PHE A 36 13.01 2.18 3.58
N ASP A 37 14.08 2.84 4.02
CA ASP A 37 15.47 2.40 4.08
C ASP A 37 15.86 1.75 5.41
N ASP A 38 15.03 1.88 6.46
CA ASP A 38 15.20 1.20 7.75
C ASP A 38 14.32 -0.07 7.83
N PRO A 39 14.88 -1.27 7.56
CA PRO A 39 14.11 -2.51 7.56
C PRO A 39 13.60 -2.90 8.95
N GLU A 40 14.29 -2.52 10.04
CA GLU A 40 13.85 -2.84 11.39
C GLU A 40 12.63 -2.00 11.77
N LEU A 41 12.69 -0.70 11.48
CA LEU A 41 11.58 0.22 11.73
C LEU A 41 10.36 -0.15 10.88
N VAL A 42 10.54 -0.40 9.58
CA VAL A 42 9.44 -0.84 8.69
C VAL A 42 8.82 -2.15 9.19
N GLY A 43 9.66 -3.09 9.66
CA GLY A 43 9.20 -4.34 10.26
C GLY A 43 8.38 -4.12 11.54
N ASN A 44 8.75 -3.14 12.36
CA ASN A 44 8.01 -2.78 13.57
C ASN A 44 6.68 -2.07 13.27
N ILE A 45 6.68 -1.12 12.33
CA ILE A 45 5.48 -0.41 11.86
C ILE A 45 4.45 -1.40 11.29
N SER A 46 4.91 -2.47 10.64
CA SER A 46 4.05 -3.49 10.04
C SER A 46 3.31 -4.38 11.06
N LYS A 47 3.61 -4.27 12.35
CA LYS A 47 2.99 -5.09 13.40
C LYS A 47 1.64 -4.52 13.82
N ASN A 48 0.70 -5.40 14.13
CA ASN A 48 -0.61 -5.07 14.71
C ASN A 48 -1.49 -4.11 13.88
N LEU A 49 -1.32 -4.07 12.55
CA LEU A 49 -2.09 -3.20 11.66
C LEU A 49 -3.54 -3.66 11.38
N GLY A 50 -3.94 -4.82 11.91
CA GLY A 50 -5.24 -5.44 11.61
C GLY A 50 -5.29 -6.09 10.22
N LYS A 51 -6.50 -6.41 9.72
CA LYS A 51 -6.61 -6.95 8.36
C LYS A 51 -6.49 -5.84 7.34
N ALA A 52 -5.62 -6.08 6.36
CA ALA A 52 -5.57 -5.30 5.13
C ALA A 52 -6.78 -5.59 4.24
N MET A 53 -6.98 -4.75 3.22
CA MET A 53 -8.02 -4.98 2.22
C MET A 53 -7.90 -6.38 1.59
N SER A 54 -9.04 -7.04 1.35
CA SER A 54 -9.06 -8.28 0.59
C SER A 54 -8.71 -8.01 -0.87
N GLY A 55 -7.72 -8.73 -1.40
CA GLY A 55 -7.42 -8.74 -2.82
C GLY A 55 -8.51 -9.46 -3.61
N LEU A 56 -8.74 -9.02 -4.85
CA LEU A 56 -9.54 -9.76 -5.83
C LEU A 56 -8.56 -10.47 -6.77
N GLU A 57 -8.88 -11.70 -7.18
CA GLU A 57 -8.06 -12.40 -8.18
C GLU A 57 -8.15 -11.73 -9.55
N GLU A 58 -7.07 -11.80 -10.33
CA GLU A 58 -6.95 -11.15 -11.65
C GLU A 58 -8.09 -11.51 -12.61
N ALA A 59 -8.57 -12.75 -12.57
CA ALA A 59 -9.67 -13.20 -13.42
C ALA A 59 -11.01 -12.45 -13.16
N GLN A 60 -11.13 -11.79 -12.01
CA GLN A 60 -12.32 -11.05 -11.60
C GLN A 60 -12.16 -9.53 -11.74
N LEU A 61 -10.99 -9.06 -12.22
CA LEU A 61 -10.67 -7.64 -12.28
C LEU A 61 -10.99 -7.05 -13.66
N GLU A 62 -11.91 -6.09 -13.68
CA GLU A 62 -12.12 -5.23 -14.84
C GLU A 62 -10.90 -4.30 -15.00
N THR A 63 -10.23 -4.39 -16.16
CA THR A 63 -9.04 -3.57 -16.44
C THR A 63 -9.47 -2.13 -16.71
N LYS A 64 -9.20 -1.24 -15.76
CA LYS A 64 -9.47 0.21 -15.87
C LYS A 64 -8.31 1.02 -16.45
N MET A 65 -7.14 0.39 -16.61
CA MET A 65 -6.03 1.01 -17.31
C MET A 65 -6.37 1.07 -18.80
N ALA A 66 -6.41 2.28 -19.35
CA ALA A 66 -6.59 2.45 -20.79
C ALA A 66 -5.39 1.86 -21.53
N SER A 67 -5.64 1.00 -22.52
CA SER A 67 -4.61 0.69 -23.51
C SER A 67 -4.27 1.99 -24.25
N ARG A 68 -2.98 2.33 -24.32
CA ARG A 68 -2.56 3.40 -25.22
C ARG A 68 -2.84 2.94 -26.65
N GLY A 69 -3.43 3.83 -27.44
CA GLY A 69 -4.01 3.53 -28.75
C GLY A 69 -3.08 2.79 -29.71
N HIS A 70 -3.66 1.88 -30.47
CA HIS A 70 -3.17 1.43 -31.77
C HIS A 70 -3.93 2.16 -32.87
#